data_AF-A0A2P5FKH5-F1
#
_entry.id   AF-A0A2P5FKH5-F1
#
_cell.length_a   1.000
_cell.length_b   1.000
_cell.length_c   1.000
_cell.angle_alpha   90.00
_cell.angle_beta   90.00
_cell.angle_gamma   90.00
#
_symmetry.space_group_name_H-M   'P 1'
#
loop_
_entity.id
_entity.type
_entity.pdbx_description
1 polymer ?
#
loop_
_entity_poly.entity_id
_entity_poly.type
_entity_poly.pdbx_seq_one_letter_code
_entity_poly.pdbx_strand_id
1 'polypeptide(L)'
;MKRSRDFNYVLLARWGWLLLTGSKALWASILRSKYTKEGNFLDTTAKAMDSPFWKALICIQDLIREDAYCVSVQRLSLIESNGLGSDPEIVFFASLSLERTAHAIGAYYWLPSLKGWIKLNADVRMWKEDATIAAVAWQKGGAMTLAYIAIVSFNNPTIAEAATVRSALEIAKYMRLSYIVIEEDAAQVLNALIGVCQTTLWEVEAMVQDCQYLLQNFDLLEVSLIPREINRTGHNLALWSSISSLTRMLDVYSISHKVFVEDYFLNH
;
A
#
# COMPACT_ATOMS: atom_id res chain seq x y z
N MET A 1 20.51 16.70 -3.99
CA MET A 1 21.44 15.55 -4.03
C MET A 1 21.26 14.54 -2.89
N LYS A 2 20.49 14.83 -1.81
CA LYS A 2 20.16 13.85 -0.74
C LYS A 2 19.23 12.72 -1.23
N ARG A 3 18.16 13.04 -1.97
CA ARG A 3 17.15 12.10 -2.53
C ARG A 3 17.67 10.83 -3.23
N SER A 4 18.80 10.88 -3.96
CA SER A 4 19.33 9.67 -4.64
C SER A 4 20.05 8.70 -3.70
N ARG A 5 20.54 9.19 -2.55
CA ARG A 5 21.18 8.32 -1.56
C ARG A 5 20.12 7.53 -0.81
N ASP A 6 19.01 8.18 -0.49
CA ASP A 6 17.92 7.65 0.33
C ASP A 6 17.11 6.59 -0.45
N PHE A 7 16.75 6.87 -1.71
CA PHE A 7 16.15 5.88 -2.62
C PHE A 7 16.99 4.60 -2.77
N ASN A 8 18.32 4.73 -2.79
CA ASN A 8 19.21 3.57 -2.84
C ASN A 8 19.18 2.75 -1.56
N TYR A 9 19.11 3.38 -0.37
CA TYR A 9 18.98 2.67 0.91
C TYR A 9 17.69 1.86 1.00
N VAL A 10 16.65 2.42 0.43
CA VAL A 10 15.30 1.91 0.48
C VAL A 10 15.12 0.72 -0.47
N LEU A 11 15.68 0.83 -1.68
CA LEU A 11 15.80 -0.29 -2.60
C LEU A 11 16.67 -1.42 -2.01
N LEU A 12 17.77 -1.05 -1.33
CA LEU A 12 18.60 -2.01 -0.61
C LEU A 12 17.81 -2.72 0.49
N ALA A 13 17.00 -2.01 1.28
CA ALA A 13 16.18 -2.57 2.36
C ALA A 13 15.23 -3.65 1.82
N ARG A 14 14.56 -3.37 0.70
CA ARG A 14 13.74 -4.35 -0.02
C ARG A 14 14.52 -5.59 -0.44
N TRP A 15 15.72 -5.40 -0.98
CA TRP A 15 16.55 -6.51 -1.47
C TRP A 15 17.11 -7.35 -0.31
N GLY A 16 17.52 -6.72 0.79
CA GLY A 16 17.94 -7.41 2.01
C GLY A 16 16.80 -8.25 2.61
N TRP A 17 15.58 -7.71 2.64
CA TRP A 17 14.40 -8.46 3.09
C TRP A 17 14.04 -9.64 2.18
N LEU A 18 14.02 -9.44 0.87
CA LEU A 18 13.77 -10.51 -0.11
C LEU A 18 14.84 -11.61 -0.05
N LEU A 19 16.07 -11.24 0.29
CA LEU A 19 17.16 -12.19 0.50
C LEU A 19 16.92 -13.07 1.73
N LEU A 20 16.41 -12.48 2.83
CA LEU A 20 16.05 -13.17 4.08
C LEU A 20 14.83 -14.06 3.96
N THR A 21 13.76 -13.58 3.32
CA THR A 21 12.49 -14.30 3.19
C THR A 21 12.52 -15.42 2.14
N GLY A 22 13.69 -15.71 1.57
CA GLY A 22 13.89 -16.88 0.72
C GLY A 22 13.43 -16.69 -0.73
N SER A 23 13.49 -15.46 -1.27
CA SER A 23 13.19 -15.19 -2.69
C SER A 23 13.95 -16.15 -3.61
N LYS A 24 13.26 -16.81 -4.55
CA LYS A 24 13.83 -17.80 -5.49
C LYS A 24 14.50 -17.17 -6.71
N ALA A 25 14.52 -15.84 -6.81
CA ALA A 25 15.11 -15.13 -7.94
C ALA A 25 16.63 -15.41 -8.07
N LEU A 26 17.14 -15.41 -9.30
CA LEU A 26 18.53 -15.76 -9.60
C LEU A 26 19.54 -14.92 -8.80
N TRP A 27 19.32 -13.61 -8.69
CA TRP A 27 20.18 -12.71 -7.92
C TRP A 27 20.26 -13.12 -6.44
N ALA A 28 19.13 -13.51 -5.83
CA ALA A 28 19.07 -13.88 -4.42
C ALA A 28 19.78 -15.22 -4.18
N SER A 29 19.64 -16.17 -5.10
CA SER A 29 20.37 -17.44 -5.07
C SER A 29 21.87 -17.26 -5.24
N ILE A 30 22.31 -16.37 -6.15
CA ILE A 30 23.73 -16.02 -6.32
C ILE A 30 24.28 -15.38 -5.05
N LEU A 31 23.58 -14.41 -4.47
CA LEU A 31 24.03 -13.73 -3.24
C LEU A 31 24.11 -14.70 -2.06
N ARG A 32 23.10 -15.57 -1.87
CA ARG A 32 23.14 -16.58 -0.80
C ARG A 32 24.30 -17.56 -0.96
N SER A 33 24.46 -18.09 -2.16
CA SER A 33 25.57 -19.02 -2.48
C SER A 33 26.94 -18.37 -2.28
N LYS A 34 27.06 -17.07 -2.61
CA LYS A 34 28.34 -16.37 -2.53
C LYS A 34 28.68 -15.90 -1.12
N TYR A 35 27.70 -15.34 -0.40
CA TYR A 35 27.96 -14.59 0.83
C TYR A 35 27.34 -15.21 2.09
N THR A 36 26.20 -15.89 2.02
CA THR A 36 25.50 -16.46 3.21
C THR A 36 25.69 -17.97 3.32
N LYS A 37 26.93 -18.45 3.17
CA LYS A 37 27.22 -19.90 3.14
C LYS A 37 27.01 -20.59 4.50
N GLU A 38 27.14 -19.86 5.60
CA GLU A 38 27.11 -20.37 6.97
C GLU A 38 26.12 -19.58 7.85
N GLY A 39 24.89 -19.39 7.37
CA GLY A 39 23.86 -18.66 8.12
C GLY A 39 22.86 -17.98 7.20
N ASN A 40 22.02 -17.11 7.76
CA ASN A 40 21.15 -16.25 6.97
C ASN A 40 21.85 -14.91 6.66
N PHE A 41 21.18 -14.05 5.89
CA PHE A 41 21.72 -12.74 5.55
C PHE A 41 22.02 -11.89 6.79
N LEU A 42 21.24 -11.96 7.88
CA LEU A 42 21.46 -11.18 9.10
C LEU A 42 22.70 -11.64 9.88
N ASP A 43 23.12 -12.90 9.77
CA ASP A 43 24.26 -13.41 10.55
C ASP A 43 25.60 -13.16 9.85
N THR A 44 25.57 -12.61 8.63
CA THR A 44 26.75 -12.46 7.80
C THR A 44 27.41 -11.10 8.00
N THR A 45 28.74 -11.03 7.99
CA THR A 45 29.49 -9.75 8.02
C THR A 45 30.21 -9.48 6.71
N ALA A 46 30.37 -8.20 6.34
CA ALA A 46 31.14 -7.81 5.16
C ALA A 46 32.65 -8.07 5.33
N LYS A 47 33.29 -8.61 4.29
CA LYS A 47 34.75 -8.74 4.16
C LYS A 47 35.32 -7.60 3.31
N ALA A 48 36.62 -7.32 3.48
CA ALA A 48 37.31 -6.26 2.76
C ALA A 48 37.22 -6.39 1.22
N MET A 49 37.22 -7.62 0.69
CA MET A 49 37.15 -7.91 -0.74
C MET A 49 35.72 -8.11 -1.28
N ASP A 50 34.70 -7.96 -0.43
CA ASP A 50 33.32 -8.13 -0.89
C ASP A 50 32.87 -6.99 -1.81
N SER A 51 31.87 -7.29 -2.64
CA SER A 51 31.36 -6.31 -3.60
C SER A 51 30.78 -5.09 -2.88
N PRO A 52 30.88 -3.89 -3.48
CA PRO A 52 30.27 -2.68 -2.93
C PRO A 52 28.78 -2.84 -2.66
N PHE A 53 28.07 -3.56 -3.54
CA PHE A 53 26.67 -3.89 -3.37
C PHE A 53 26.40 -4.77 -2.12
N TRP A 54 27.23 -5.79 -1.87
CA TRP A 54 27.09 -6.62 -0.67
C TRP A 54 27.35 -5.80 0.59
N LYS A 55 28.40 -4.99 0.60
CA LYS A 55 28.69 -4.08 1.73
C LYS A 55 27.53 -3.12 2.00
N ALA A 56 26.90 -2.59 0.95
CA ALA A 56 25.71 -1.76 1.09
C ALA A 56 24.51 -2.52 1.68
N LEU A 57 24.32 -3.78 1.32
CA LEU A 57 23.34 -4.66 1.97
C LEU A 57 23.72 -4.95 3.44
N ILE A 58 24.99 -5.17 3.77
CA ILE A 58 25.40 -5.36 5.17
C ILE A 58 25.11 -4.11 6.02
N CYS A 59 25.33 -2.91 5.49
CA CYS A 59 25.05 -1.66 6.20
C CYS A 59 23.57 -1.44 6.56
N ILE A 60 22.63 -2.12 5.89
CA ILE A 60 21.20 -2.05 6.20
C ILE A 60 20.72 -3.23 7.08
N GLN A 61 21.62 -4.14 7.48
CA GLN A 61 21.23 -5.26 8.34
C GLN A 61 20.67 -4.77 9.66
N ASP A 62 21.23 -3.71 10.23
CA ASP A 62 20.76 -3.16 11.50
C ASP A 62 19.34 -2.61 11.36
N LEU A 63 19.07 -1.92 10.25
CA LEU A 63 17.74 -1.46 9.86
C LEU A 63 16.74 -2.62 9.73
N ILE A 64 17.15 -3.69 9.04
CA ILE A 64 16.31 -4.88 8.88
C ILE A 64 16.16 -5.62 10.21
N ARG A 65 17.16 -5.69 11.08
CA ARG A 65 17.06 -6.32 12.41
C ARG A 65 16.06 -5.56 13.29
N GLU A 66 16.12 -4.24 13.26
CA GLU A 66 15.23 -3.36 14.03
C GLU A 66 13.77 -3.46 13.55
N ASP A 67 13.53 -3.57 12.23
CA ASP A 67 12.18 -3.73 11.66
C ASP A 67 11.69 -5.20 11.59
N ALA A 68 12.58 -6.19 11.47
CA ALA A 68 12.27 -7.63 11.43
C ALA A 68 11.73 -8.16 12.76
N TYR A 69 12.12 -7.53 13.87
CA TYR A 69 11.63 -7.89 15.20
C TYR A 69 10.09 -7.74 15.33
N CYS A 70 9.44 -6.97 14.44
CA CYS A 70 7.97 -6.85 14.41
C CYS A 70 7.27 -7.97 13.61
N VAL A 71 8.02 -8.83 12.90
CA VAL A 71 7.47 -9.92 12.06
C VAL A 71 7.69 -11.31 12.66
N SER A 72 8.65 -11.46 13.57
CA SER A 72 8.85 -12.70 14.32
C SER A 72 8.62 -12.48 15.80
N VAL A 73 7.38 -12.69 16.27
CA VAL A 73 6.95 -13.35 17.53
C VAL A 73 5.47 -13.04 17.78
N GLN A 74 4.72 -14.08 18.12
CA GLN A 74 3.26 -14.17 18.30
C GLN A 74 2.68 -13.17 19.31
N ARG A 75 1.41 -12.77 19.08
CA ARG A 75 0.44 -12.17 20.01
C ARG A 75 0.98 -11.23 21.12
N LEU A 76 0.54 -9.97 21.01
CA LEU A 76 0.35 -8.92 22.05
C LEU A 76 1.55 -8.09 22.54
N SER A 77 1.25 -6.78 22.59
CA SER A 77 1.69 -5.71 23.52
C SER A 77 3.08 -5.09 23.39
N LEU A 78 3.03 -3.78 23.09
CA LEU A 78 3.79 -2.66 23.67
C LEU A 78 5.21 -2.98 24.17
N ILE A 79 6.22 -2.45 23.46
CA ILE A 79 7.28 -1.62 24.08
C ILE A 79 7.70 -0.53 23.08
N GLU A 80 7.47 0.71 23.49
CA GLU A 80 8.23 1.88 23.03
C GLU A 80 9.67 1.77 23.52
N SER A 81 10.66 2.03 22.68
CA SER A 81 11.70 3.01 23.03
C SER A 81 12.72 3.18 21.91
N ASN A 82 12.82 4.43 21.48
CA ASN A 82 14.05 5.17 21.21
C ASN A 82 14.99 4.62 20.14
N GLY A 83 14.89 5.24 18.96
CA GLY A 83 16.12 5.76 18.37
C GLY A 83 16.40 5.48 16.91
N LEU A 84 15.46 4.94 16.10
CA LEU A 84 15.55 5.11 14.64
C LEU A 84 14.45 6.04 14.14
N GLY A 85 14.86 7.30 14.05
CA GLY A 85 14.03 8.37 13.52
C GLY A 85 13.77 8.19 12.03
N SER A 86 12.50 7.94 11.72
CA SER A 86 11.71 8.83 10.87
C SER A 86 12.23 9.08 9.45
N ASP A 87 12.76 8.07 8.77
CA ASP A 87 12.83 8.13 7.31
C ASP A 87 11.59 7.42 6.72
N PRO A 88 10.61 8.18 6.18
CA PRO A 88 9.38 7.61 5.66
C PRO A 88 9.62 6.59 4.54
N GLU A 89 10.70 6.73 3.76
CA GLU A 89 11.01 5.80 2.67
C GLU A 89 11.42 4.40 3.18
N ILE A 90 12.18 4.33 4.28
CA ILE A 90 12.63 3.05 4.86
C ILE A 90 11.43 2.28 5.41
N VAL A 91 10.61 3.01 6.17
CA VAL A 91 9.41 2.49 6.83
C VAL A 91 8.43 1.94 5.77
N PHE A 92 8.26 2.66 4.65
CA PHE A 92 7.46 2.22 3.51
C PHE A 92 7.86 0.85 2.94
N PHE A 93 9.14 0.60 2.70
CA PHE A 93 9.58 -0.66 2.10
C PHE A 93 9.56 -1.84 3.07
N ALA A 94 9.72 -1.60 4.37
CA ALA A 94 9.52 -2.61 5.41
C ALA A 94 8.03 -3.05 5.46
N SER A 95 7.10 -2.09 5.40
CA SER A 95 5.65 -2.37 5.34
C SER A 95 5.23 -3.09 4.07
N LEU A 96 5.72 -2.64 2.91
CA LEU A 96 5.46 -3.30 1.63
C LEU A 96 5.95 -4.75 1.61
N SER A 97 7.08 -4.99 2.26
CA SER A 97 7.68 -6.31 2.40
C SER A 97 6.86 -7.21 3.34
N LEU A 98 6.31 -6.66 4.43
CA LEU A 98 5.36 -7.33 5.31
C LEU A 98 4.08 -7.74 4.56
N GLU A 99 3.46 -6.80 3.84
CA GLU A 99 2.19 -7.00 3.12
C GLU A 99 2.34 -8.07 2.03
N ARG A 100 3.40 -7.98 1.22
CA ARG A 100 3.69 -8.99 0.18
C ARG A 100 4.02 -10.36 0.76
N THR A 101 4.66 -10.42 1.93
CA THR A 101 4.98 -11.69 2.59
C THR A 101 3.72 -12.32 3.19
N ALA A 102 2.85 -11.53 3.83
CA ALA A 102 1.55 -11.98 4.35
C ALA A 102 0.67 -12.56 3.23
N HIS A 103 0.65 -11.88 2.08
CA HIS A 103 -0.04 -12.36 0.89
C HIS A 103 0.56 -13.68 0.35
N ALA A 104 1.89 -13.81 0.32
CA ALA A 104 2.58 -15.01 -0.18
C ALA A 104 2.40 -16.25 0.70
N ILE A 105 2.15 -16.08 2.00
CA ILE A 105 1.95 -17.20 2.96
C ILE A 105 0.46 -17.52 3.21
N GLY A 106 -0.46 -16.91 2.46
CA GLY A 106 -1.91 -17.12 2.61
C GLY A 106 -2.48 -16.56 3.92
N ALA A 107 -1.75 -15.68 4.60
CA ALA A 107 -2.23 -14.96 5.77
C ALA A 107 -2.93 -13.67 5.30
N TYR A 108 -4.19 -13.79 4.92
CA TYR A 108 -5.02 -12.68 4.43
C TYR A 108 -5.52 -11.82 5.60
N TYR A 109 -4.69 -10.90 6.07
CA TYR A 109 -5.10 -9.88 7.06
C TYR A 109 -4.74 -8.49 6.57
N TRP A 110 -5.66 -7.54 6.75
CA TRP A 110 -5.39 -6.12 6.49
C TRP A 110 -4.36 -5.60 7.50
N LEU A 111 -3.33 -4.89 7.03
CA LEU A 111 -2.31 -4.31 7.88
C LEU A 111 -2.52 -2.79 8.03
N PRO A 112 -2.44 -2.25 9.27
CA PRO A 112 -2.61 -0.83 9.52
C PRO A 112 -1.45 -0.01 8.93
N SER A 113 -1.72 1.25 8.63
CA SER A 113 -0.69 2.17 8.15
C SER A 113 0.38 2.46 9.20
N LEU A 114 1.56 2.84 8.73
CA LEU A 114 2.70 3.22 9.56
C LEU A 114 2.52 4.61 10.15
N LYS A 115 3.35 4.96 11.15
CA LYS A 115 3.32 6.32 11.73
C LYS A 115 3.63 7.36 10.66
N GLY A 116 2.75 8.34 10.50
CA GLY A 116 2.89 9.43 9.51
C GLY A 116 2.37 9.09 8.11
N TRP A 117 1.91 7.85 7.88
CA TRP A 117 1.31 7.41 6.62
C TRP A 117 -0.20 7.39 6.71
N ILE A 118 -0.86 7.75 5.61
CA ILE A 118 -2.30 7.58 5.43
C ILE A 118 -2.54 6.51 4.39
N LYS A 119 -3.36 5.51 4.74
CA LYS A 119 -3.79 4.46 3.83
C LYS A 119 -5.23 4.73 3.41
N LEU A 120 -5.52 4.68 2.12
CA LEU A 120 -6.81 4.97 1.51
C LEU A 120 -7.36 3.69 0.90
N ASN A 121 -8.38 3.11 1.50
CA ASN A 121 -9.14 2.01 0.90
C ASN A 121 -10.19 2.60 -0.04
N ALA A 122 -9.96 2.46 -1.33
CA ALA A 122 -10.85 2.93 -2.39
C ALA A 122 -11.68 1.75 -2.92
N ASP A 123 -12.97 1.96 -3.18
CA ASP A 123 -13.83 1.02 -3.91
C ASP A 123 -15.00 1.76 -4.58
N VAL A 124 -15.69 1.08 -5.49
CA VAL A 124 -16.86 1.57 -6.20
C VAL A 124 -18.05 0.61 -6.16
N ARG A 125 -19.26 1.18 -6.10
CA ARG A 125 -20.52 0.46 -6.32
C ARG A 125 -21.19 0.95 -7.60
N MET A 126 -21.30 0.06 -8.58
CA MET A 126 -22.07 0.28 -9.80
C MET A 126 -23.59 0.13 -9.54
N TRP A 127 -24.40 0.95 -10.19
CA TRP A 127 -25.86 0.89 -10.16
C TRP A 127 -26.45 1.61 -11.38
N LYS A 128 -27.54 1.11 -11.99
CA LYS A 128 -28.16 1.70 -13.20
C LYS A 128 -27.14 2.35 -14.19
N GLU A 129 -27.13 3.68 -14.31
CA GLU A 129 -26.24 4.45 -15.19
C GLU A 129 -25.18 5.24 -14.43
N ASP A 130 -25.08 5.02 -13.12
CA ASP A 130 -24.22 5.73 -12.20
C ASP A 130 -23.31 4.76 -11.41
N ALA A 131 -22.37 5.33 -10.68
CA ALA A 131 -21.53 4.62 -9.75
C ALA A 131 -21.31 5.48 -8.50
N THR A 132 -21.24 4.83 -7.34
CA THR A 132 -20.85 5.49 -6.09
C THR A 132 -19.43 5.08 -5.78
N ILE A 133 -18.51 6.03 -5.87
CA ILE A 133 -17.12 5.84 -5.46
C ILE A 133 -16.97 6.21 -3.99
N ALA A 134 -16.13 5.46 -3.27
CA ALA A 134 -15.84 5.72 -1.88
C ALA A 134 -14.37 5.51 -1.56
N ALA A 135 -13.87 6.30 -0.61
CA ALA A 135 -12.53 6.12 -0.06
C ALA A 135 -12.54 6.32 1.47
N VAL A 136 -11.89 5.42 2.20
CA VAL A 136 -11.70 5.53 3.66
C VAL A 136 -10.23 5.72 3.98
N ALA A 137 -9.92 6.77 4.74
CA ALA A 137 -8.57 7.10 5.19
C ALA A 137 -8.27 6.52 6.58
N TRP A 138 -7.17 5.78 6.66
CA TRP A 138 -6.66 5.13 7.87
C TRP A 138 -5.33 5.73 8.31
N GLN A 139 -5.23 5.98 9.61
CA GLN A 139 -4.00 6.37 10.31
C GLN A 139 -3.40 5.20 11.09
N LYS A 140 -2.20 5.44 11.63
CA LYS A 140 -1.48 4.50 12.50
C LYS A 140 -2.40 3.93 13.59
N GLY A 141 -2.34 2.62 13.77
CA GLY A 141 -3.11 1.91 14.80
C GLY A 141 -4.50 1.49 14.34
N GLY A 142 -4.82 1.67 13.05
CA GLY A 142 -6.13 1.29 12.50
C GLY A 142 -7.23 2.30 12.83
N ALA A 143 -6.88 3.54 13.16
CA ALA A 143 -7.87 4.59 13.36
C ALA A 143 -8.33 5.12 11.99
N MET A 144 -9.62 4.98 11.69
CA MET A 144 -10.24 5.67 10.56
C MET A 144 -10.29 7.17 10.87
N THR A 145 -10.16 7.99 9.84
CA THR A 145 -10.12 9.46 10.01
C THR A 145 -11.09 10.21 9.14
N LEU A 146 -11.21 9.82 7.87
CA LEU A 146 -12.07 10.50 6.93
C LEU A 146 -12.65 9.50 5.93
N ALA A 147 -13.91 9.69 5.59
CA ALA A 147 -14.56 9.01 4.49
C ALA A 147 -14.88 10.02 3.40
N TYR A 148 -14.64 9.66 2.15
CA TYR A 148 -15.09 10.42 1.00
C TYR A 148 -16.03 9.57 0.17
N ILE A 149 -17.07 10.22 -0.35
CA ILE A 149 -18.09 9.60 -1.18
C ILE A 149 -18.40 10.55 -2.32
N ALA A 150 -18.53 10.03 -3.53
CA ALA A 150 -19.11 10.76 -4.64
C ALA A 150 -19.92 9.85 -5.58
N ILE A 151 -20.95 10.44 -6.20
CA ILE A 151 -21.66 9.84 -7.32
C ILE A 151 -20.99 10.30 -8.61
N VAL A 152 -20.71 9.35 -9.49
CA VAL A 152 -20.17 9.57 -10.83
C VAL A 152 -21.03 8.84 -11.84
N SER A 153 -21.24 9.44 -13.02
CA SER A 153 -22.09 8.84 -14.06
C SER A 153 -21.23 8.04 -15.04
N PHE A 154 -20.95 6.79 -14.68
CA PHE A 154 -20.24 5.84 -15.54
C PHE A 154 -21.03 4.54 -15.66
N ASN A 155 -21.12 4.00 -16.87
CA ASN A 155 -21.73 2.71 -17.17
C ASN A 155 -20.71 1.57 -17.31
N ASN A 156 -19.41 1.89 -17.29
CA ASN A 156 -18.32 0.93 -17.40
C ASN A 156 -17.61 0.80 -16.04
N PRO A 157 -17.59 -0.41 -15.44
CA PRO A 157 -16.92 -0.63 -14.16
C PRO A 157 -15.46 -0.20 -14.18
N THR A 158 -14.70 -0.52 -15.22
CA THR A 158 -13.27 -0.19 -15.32
C THR A 158 -13.01 1.32 -15.30
N ILE A 159 -13.85 2.13 -15.95
CA ILE A 159 -13.75 3.60 -15.87
C ILE A 159 -14.08 4.07 -14.45
N ALA A 160 -15.10 3.48 -13.83
CA ALA A 160 -15.52 3.84 -12.48
C ALA A 160 -14.43 3.52 -11.45
N GLU A 161 -13.79 2.35 -11.53
CA GLU A 161 -12.62 1.97 -10.70
C GLU A 161 -11.45 2.97 -10.88
N ALA A 162 -11.13 3.34 -12.11
CA ALA A 162 -10.10 4.34 -12.38
C ALA A 162 -10.47 5.72 -11.80
N ALA A 163 -11.75 6.10 -11.87
CA ALA A 163 -12.26 7.33 -11.27
C ALA A 163 -12.23 7.30 -9.73
N THR A 164 -12.39 6.11 -9.12
CA THR A 164 -12.22 5.92 -7.67
C THR A 164 -10.79 6.24 -7.26
N VAL A 165 -9.79 5.69 -7.94
CA VAL A 165 -8.36 5.98 -7.70
C VAL A 165 -8.07 7.47 -7.89
N ARG A 166 -8.56 8.05 -8.99
CA ARG A 166 -8.41 9.49 -9.27
C ARG A 166 -8.95 10.35 -8.12
N SER A 167 -10.12 10.01 -7.61
CA SER A 167 -10.76 10.75 -6.51
C SER A 167 -9.98 10.60 -5.21
N ALA A 168 -9.52 9.38 -4.89
CA ALA A 168 -8.64 9.13 -3.74
C ALA A 168 -7.37 10.01 -3.79
N LEU A 169 -6.76 10.13 -4.97
CA LEU A 169 -5.61 11.02 -5.20
C LEU A 169 -5.98 12.51 -5.04
N GLU A 170 -7.11 12.95 -5.58
CA GLU A 170 -7.57 14.34 -5.44
C GLU A 170 -7.79 14.72 -3.97
N ILE A 171 -8.40 13.83 -3.17
CA ILE A 171 -8.62 14.05 -1.73
C ILE A 171 -7.29 14.07 -0.99
N ALA A 172 -6.40 13.13 -1.27
CA ALA A 172 -5.08 13.10 -0.65
C ALA A 172 -4.31 14.40 -0.91
N LYS A 173 -4.38 14.92 -2.14
CA LYS A 173 -3.80 16.20 -2.53
C LYS A 173 -4.48 17.37 -1.82
N TYR A 174 -5.81 17.39 -1.76
CA TYR A 174 -6.59 18.41 -1.04
C TYR A 174 -6.22 18.47 0.45
N MET A 175 -6.09 17.30 1.08
CA MET A 175 -5.67 17.14 2.48
C MET A 175 -4.17 17.42 2.70
N ARG A 176 -3.40 17.68 1.63
CA ARG A 176 -1.94 17.92 1.66
C ARG A 176 -1.17 16.77 2.32
N LEU A 177 -1.59 15.54 2.02
CA LEU A 177 -0.89 14.35 2.51
C LEU A 177 0.41 14.16 1.74
N SER A 178 1.52 13.95 2.45
CA SER A 178 2.84 13.72 1.85
C SER A 178 3.15 12.25 1.61
N TYR A 179 2.60 11.36 2.45
CA TYR A 179 2.92 9.94 2.48
C TYR A 179 1.63 9.12 2.46
N ILE A 180 1.32 8.55 1.30
CA ILE A 180 0.04 7.85 1.10
C ILE A 180 0.20 6.46 0.50
N VAL A 181 -0.69 5.57 0.88
CA VAL A 181 -0.91 4.28 0.23
C VAL A 181 -2.36 4.27 -0.24
N ILE A 182 -2.60 3.99 -1.50
CA ILE A 182 -3.94 3.72 -2.04
C ILE A 182 -4.06 2.21 -2.19
N GLU A 183 -5.10 1.63 -1.62
CA GLU A 183 -5.43 0.21 -1.75
C GLU A 183 -6.71 0.06 -2.55
N GLU A 184 -6.66 -0.84 -3.53
CA GLU A 184 -7.71 -1.08 -4.52
C GLU A 184 -7.72 -2.58 -4.90
N ASP A 185 -8.85 -3.14 -5.31
CA ASP A 185 -8.99 -4.54 -5.75
C ASP A 185 -9.15 -4.72 -7.27
N ALA A 186 -9.19 -3.64 -8.05
CA ALA A 186 -9.25 -3.65 -9.51
C ALA A 186 -7.87 -3.79 -10.18
N ALA A 187 -7.38 -5.03 -10.29
CA ALA A 187 -6.07 -5.36 -10.89
C ALA A 187 -5.85 -4.76 -12.29
N GLN A 188 -6.90 -4.67 -13.11
CA GLN A 188 -6.87 -4.09 -14.44
C GLN A 188 -6.50 -2.60 -14.46
N VAL A 189 -7.04 -1.82 -13.51
CA VAL A 189 -6.73 -0.39 -13.37
C VAL A 189 -5.32 -0.22 -12.87
N LEU A 190 -4.90 -1.02 -11.89
CA LEU A 190 -3.53 -0.95 -11.38
C LEU A 190 -2.50 -1.28 -12.46
N ASN A 191 -2.72 -2.35 -13.22
CA ASN A 191 -1.83 -2.75 -14.32
C ASN A 191 -1.72 -1.66 -15.40
N ALA A 192 -2.80 -0.93 -15.68
CA ALA A 192 -2.80 0.20 -16.60
C ALA A 192 -2.03 1.41 -16.02
N LEU A 193 -2.24 1.73 -14.73
CA LEU A 193 -1.53 2.82 -14.04
C LEU A 193 -0.01 2.66 -14.09
N ILE A 194 0.48 1.43 -13.87
CA ILE A 194 1.92 1.12 -13.88
C ILE A 194 2.49 0.84 -15.29
N GLY A 195 1.67 0.94 -16.34
CA GLY A 195 2.09 0.77 -17.73
C GLY A 195 2.41 -0.68 -18.12
N VAL A 196 1.93 -1.68 -17.36
CA VAL A 196 2.13 -3.11 -17.66
C VAL A 196 1.11 -3.62 -18.69
N CYS A 197 -0.05 -2.97 -18.81
CA CYS A 197 -1.07 -3.32 -19.78
C CYS A 197 -1.63 -2.06 -20.46
N GLN A 198 -1.93 -2.14 -21.75
CA GLN A 198 -2.65 -1.09 -22.47
C GLN A 198 -4.16 -1.29 -22.30
N THR A 199 -4.87 -0.21 -21.97
CA THR A 199 -6.32 -0.20 -21.94
C THR A 199 -6.87 -0.18 -23.36
N THR A 200 -7.97 -0.89 -23.62
CA THR A 200 -8.59 -0.95 -24.95
C THR A 200 -9.59 0.17 -25.21
N LEU A 201 -10.08 0.82 -24.14
CA LEU A 201 -11.06 1.91 -24.19
C LEU A 201 -10.38 3.24 -23.88
N TRP A 202 -10.61 4.23 -24.75
CA TRP A 202 -9.98 5.55 -24.64
C TRP A 202 -10.42 6.31 -23.38
N GLU A 203 -11.66 6.11 -22.90
CA GLU A 203 -12.13 6.75 -21.68
C GLU A 203 -11.35 6.26 -20.45
N VAL A 204 -11.06 4.95 -20.40
CA VAL A 204 -10.23 4.36 -19.33
C VAL A 204 -8.82 4.90 -19.44
N GLU A 205 -8.27 4.98 -20.65
CA GLU A 205 -6.92 5.51 -20.88
C GLU A 205 -6.80 6.96 -20.41
N ALA A 206 -7.77 7.82 -20.74
CA ALA A 206 -7.81 9.21 -20.29
C ALA A 206 -7.84 9.30 -18.76
N MET A 207 -8.68 8.48 -18.11
CA MET A 207 -8.77 8.44 -16.63
C MET A 207 -7.47 7.97 -15.98
N VAL A 208 -6.80 6.98 -16.57
CA VAL A 208 -5.49 6.48 -16.12
C VAL A 208 -4.41 7.55 -16.28
N GLN A 209 -4.39 8.29 -17.38
CA GLN A 209 -3.45 9.40 -17.60
C GLN A 209 -3.66 10.52 -16.57
N ASP A 210 -4.90 10.86 -16.25
CA ASP A 210 -5.24 11.79 -15.17
C ASP A 210 -4.67 11.34 -13.82
N CYS A 211 -4.86 10.06 -13.48
CA CYS A 211 -4.28 9.48 -12.27
C CYS A 211 -2.75 9.60 -12.29
N GLN A 212 -2.10 9.20 -13.39
CA GLN A 212 -0.65 9.27 -13.54
C GLN A 212 -0.10 10.69 -13.34
N TYR A 213 -0.81 11.71 -13.82
CA TYR A 213 -0.48 13.10 -13.56
C TYR A 213 -0.61 13.47 -12.07
N LEU A 214 -1.69 13.04 -11.41
CA LEU A 214 -1.90 13.27 -9.99
C LEU A 214 -0.82 12.61 -9.12
N LEU A 215 -0.37 11.40 -9.46
CA LEU A 215 0.69 10.67 -8.73
C LEU A 215 1.97 11.52 -8.57
N GLN A 216 2.29 12.40 -9.53
CA GLN A 216 3.49 13.25 -9.50
C GLN A 216 3.45 14.35 -8.42
N ASN A 217 2.31 14.53 -7.73
CA ASN A 217 2.14 15.58 -6.72
C ASN A 217 2.53 15.12 -5.29
N PHE A 218 2.93 13.85 -5.12
CA PHE A 218 3.22 13.27 -3.81
C PHE A 218 4.71 12.98 -3.64
N ASP A 219 5.22 13.18 -2.43
CA ASP A 219 6.63 12.89 -2.11
C ASP A 219 6.88 11.37 -2.11
N LEU A 220 6.01 10.62 -1.43
CA LEU A 220 5.99 9.16 -1.48
C LEU A 220 4.57 8.64 -1.57
N LEU A 221 4.36 7.74 -2.53
CA LEU A 221 3.06 7.19 -2.82
C LEU A 221 3.18 5.74 -3.28
N GLU A 222 2.22 4.93 -2.83
CA GLU A 222 1.95 3.61 -3.40
C GLU A 222 0.50 3.47 -3.85
N VAL A 223 0.31 2.72 -4.93
CA VAL A 223 -0.98 2.11 -5.25
C VAL A 223 -0.80 0.59 -5.17
N SER A 224 -1.54 -0.07 -4.29
CA SER A 224 -1.41 -1.48 -3.95
C SER A 224 -2.68 -2.24 -4.33
N LEU A 225 -2.50 -3.41 -4.96
CA LEU A 225 -3.58 -4.34 -5.23
C LEU A 225 -3.82 -5.20 -3.99
N ILE A 226 -5.03 -5.14 -3.45
CA ILE A 226 -5.46 -5.99 -2.33
C ILE A 226 -6.61 -6.91 -2.76
N PRO A 227 -6.77 -8.09 -2.14
CA PRO A 227 -7.95 -8.93 -2.39
C PRO A 227 -9.24 -8.23 -1.96
N ARG A 228 -10.34 -8.50 -2.65
CA ARG A 228 -11.66 -7.94 -2.31
C ARG A 228 -12.10 -8.29 -0.89
N GLU A 229 -11.73 -9.47 -0.39
CA GLU A 229 -12.03 -9.92 0.97
C GLU A 229 -11.28 -9.10 2.04
N ILE A 230 -10.22 -8.38 1.63
CA ILE A 230 -9.45 -7.46 2.46
C ILE A 230 -9.99 -6.03 2.32
N ASN A 231 -10.43 -5.62 1.12
CA ASN A 231 -10.99 -4.28 0.85
C ASN A 231 -12.44 -4.08 1.34
N ARG A 232 -12.89 -4.83 2.35
CA ARG A 232 -14.30 -4.82 2.82
C ARG A 232 -14.78 -3.44 3.25
N THR A 233 -13.91 -2.65 3.87
CA THR A 233 -14.27 -1.31 4.35
C THR A 233 -14.64 -0.38 3.20
N GLY A 234 -13.82 -0.33 2.15
CA GLY A 234 -14.10 0.46 0.95
C GLY A 234 -15.42 0.02 0.33
N HIS A 235 -15.58 -1.30 0.19
CA HIS A 235 -16.76 -1.93 -0.38
C HIS A 235 -18.06 -1.59 0.35
N ASN A 236 -18.08 -1.81 1.65
CA ASN A 236 -19.26 -1.54 2.44
C ASN A 236 -19.59 -0.04 2.47
N LEU A 237 -18.57 0.83 2.48
CA LEU A 237 -18.81 2.26 2.40
C LEU A 237 -19.43 2.65 1.04
N ALA A 238 -18.90 2.15 -0.07
CA ALA A 238 -19.44 2.43 -1.41
C ALA A 238 -20.90 1.95 -1.51
N LEU A 239 -21.19 0.74 -1.02
CA LEU A 239 -22.54 0.18 -1.03
C LEU A 239 -23.51 0.94 -0.12
N TRP A 240 -23.15 1.19 1.15
CA TRP A 240 -23.98 1.99 2.06
C TRP A 240 -24.27 3.38 1.49
N SER A 241 -23.27 4.00 0.87
CA SER A 241 -23.38 5.33 0.30
C SER A 241 -24.29 5.39 -0.91
N SER A 242 -24.31 4.32 -1.73
CA SER A 242 -25.18 4.23 -2.91
C SER A 242 -26.67 4.34 -2.58
N ILE A 243 -27.05 3.99 -1.35
CA ILE A 243 -28.42 4.07 -0.83
C ILE A 243 -28.75 5.48 -0.32
N SER A 244 -27.73 6.25 0.07
CA SER A 244 -27.87 7.58 0.69
C SER A 244 -27.79 8.76 -0.28
N SER A 245 -27.35 8.52 -1.53
CA SER A 245 -27.14 9.51 -2.58
C SER A 245 -26.28 10.72 -2.16
N LEU A 246 -25.28 10.50 -1.32
CA LEU A 246 -24.39 11.55 -0.80
C LEU A 246 -23.15 11.73 -1.68
N THR A 247 -22.75 12.98 -1.93
CA THR A 247 -21.44 13.36 -2.48
C THR A 247 -20.79 14.38 -1.56
N ARG A 248 -19.81 13.96 -0.75
CA ARG A 248 -19.10 14.80 0.24
C ARG A 248 -17.98 14.05 0.96
N MET A 249 -17.12 14.80 1.64
CA MET A 249 -16.32 14.28 2.75
C MET A 249 -17.17 14.17 4.02
N LEU A 250 -16.97 13.10 4.78
CA LEU A 250 -17.62 12.81 6.05
C LEU A 250 -16.58 12.52 7.12
N ASP A 251 -16.86 13.01 8.33
CA ASP A 251 -16.21 12.49 9.52
C ASP A 251 -16.66 11.03 9.72
N VAL A 252 -15.72 10.10 9.85
CA VAL A 252 -16.02 8.67 10.04
C VAL A 252 -16.81 8.41 11.31
N TYR A 253 -16.69 9.26 12.33
CA TYR A 253 -17.46 9.16 13.56
C TYR A 253 -18.94 9.56 13.38
N SER A 254 -19.28 10.20 12.25
CA SER A 254 -20.68 10.47 11.86
C SER A 254 -21.35 9.29 11.15
N ILE A 255 -20.57 8.26 10.77
CA ILE A 255 -21.06 7.06 10.10
C ILE A 255 -21.16 5.94 11.14
N SER A 256 -22.25 5.17 11.10
CA SER A 256 -22.40 4.02 11.98
C SER A 256 -21.24 3.05 11.79
N HIS A 257 -20.56 2.67 12.87
CA HIS A 257 -19.43 1.72 12.83
C HIS A 257 -19.78 0.41 12.11
N LYS A 258 -21.06 0.00 12.15
CA LYS A 258 -21.58 -1.18 11.44
C LYS A 258 -21.31 -1.16 9.94
N VAL A 259 -21.30 0.03 9.32
CA VAL A 259 -20.98 0.21 7.89
C VAL A 259 -19.59 -0.32 7.58
N PHE A 260 -18.61 -0.15 8.48
CA PHE A 260 -17.23 -0.51 8.20
C PHE A 260 -16.88 -1.97 8.51
N VAL A 261 -17.70 -2.68 9.30
CA VAL A 261 -17.33 -4.00 9.85
C VAL A 261 -18.32 -5.12 9.61
N GLU A 262 -19.60 -4.82 9.36
CA GLU A 262 -20.59 -5.88 9.19
C GLU A 262 -20.63 -6.34 7.73
N ASP A 263 -20.60 -7.67 7.54
CA ASP A 263 -20.84 -8.33 6.26
C ASP A 263 -22.31 -8.16 5.78
N TYR A 264 -23.12 -7.38 6.50
CA TYR A 264 -24.53 -7.10 6.21
C TYR A 264 -24.74 -6.60 4.77
N PHE A 265 -23.73 -5.91 4.23
CA PHE A 265 -23.72 -5.34 2.89
C PHE A 265 -23.12 -6.28 1.82
N LEU A 266 -22.45 -7.38 2.18
CA LEU A 266 -21.84 -8.30 1.21
C LEU A 266 -22.85 -9.20 0.47
N ASN A 267 -24.11 -9.27 0.91
CA ASN A 267 -25.13 -10.17 0.36
C ASN A 267 -26.06 -9.52 -0.70
N HIS A 268 -25.72 -8.33 -1.22
CA HIS A 268 -26.57 -7.57 -2.17
C HIS A 268 -25.80 -6.97 -3.37
#